data_AF-A0A9Q3K2R2-F1
#
_entry.id   AF-A0A9Q3K2R2-F1
#
_cell.length_a   1.000
_cell.length_b   1.000
_cell.length_c   1.000
_cell.angle_alpha   90.00
_cell.angle_beta   90.00
_cell.angle_gamma   90.00
#
_symmetry.space_group_name_H-M   'P 1'
#
loop_
_entity.id
_entity.type
_entity.pdbx_description
1 polymer ?
#
loop_
_entity_poly.entity_id
_entity_poly.type
_entity_poly.pdbx_seq_one_letter_code
_entity_poly.pdbx_strand_id
1 'polypeptide(L)' 'MTEERVKAYEELQNSLTNAPFLLIPDWKLPFKIYIDACGEGLGAALHRTQIINENPVEGPICFISRQIKPTEA' A
#
# COMPACT_ATOMS: atom_id res chain seq x y z
N MET A 1 25.12 -7.01 5.37
CA MET A 1 24.25 -6.45 4.31
C MET A 1 25.17 -6.08 3.16
N THR A 2 24.94 -6.57 1.94
CA THR A 2 25.79 -6.21 0.78
C THR A 2 25.21 -4.97 0.10
N GLU A 3 26.03 -4.17 -0.57
CA GLU A 3 25.57 -2.98 -1.30
C GLU A 3 24.48 -3.32 -2.33
N GLU A 4 24.67 -4.41 -3.05
CA GLU A 4 23.67 -4.93 -4.01
C GLU A 4 22.30 -5.18 -3.35
N ARG A 5 22.28 -5.77 -2.14
CA ARG A 5 21.03 -6.03 -1.40
C ARG A 5 20.34 -4.74 -0.96
N VAL A 6 21.11 -3.73 -0.54
CA VAL A 6 20.56 -2.43 -0.15
C VAL A 6 19.92 -1.75 -1.36
N LYS A 7 20.64 -1.72 -2.48
CA LYS A 7 20.15 -1.12 -3.72
C LYS A 7 18.86 -1.79 -4.21
N ALA A 8 18.82 -3.13 -4.23
CA ALA A 8 17.62 -3.86 -4.62
C ALA A 8 16.42 -3.58 -3.69
N TYR A 9 16.66 -3.43 -2.38
CA TYR A 9 15.62 -3.07 -1.42
C TYR A 9 15.09 -1.65 -1.65
N GLU A 10 15.96 -0.68 -1.85
CA GLU A 10 15.59 0.71 -2.14
C GLU A 10 14.82 0.83 -3.47
N GLU A 11 15.23 0.10 -4.50
CA GLU A 11 14.52 0.00 -5.78
C GLU A 11 13.11 -0.59 -5.61
N LEU A 12 12.98 -1.62 -4.78
CA LEU A 12 11.68 -2.22 -4.46
C LEU A 12 10.77 -1.23 -3.73
N GLN A 13 11.28 -0.54 -2.71
CA GLN A 13 10.51 0.49 -2.00
C GLN A 13 10.03 1.57 -2.98
N ASN A 14 10.94 2.11 -3.79
CA ASN A 14 10.59 3.13 -4.79
C ASN A 14 9.53 2.63 -5.78
N SER A 15 9.63 1.39 -6.25
CA SER A 15 8.66 0.82 -7.19
C SER A 15 7.26 0.67 -6.57
N LEU A 16 7.18 0.36 -5.27
CA LEU A 16 5.92 0.19 -4.55
C LEU A 16 5.29 1.50 -4.07
N THR A 17 6.08 2.57 -3.92
CA THR A 17 5.60 3.86 -3.37
C THR A 17 5.46 4.96 -4.42
N ASN A 18 5.59 4.63 -5.72
CA ASN A 18 5.47 5.60 -6.81
C ASN A 18 4.49 5.13 -7.89
N ALA A 19 4.11 6.06 -8.77
CA ALA A 19 3.41 5.72 -10.01
C ALA A 19 4.33 4.87 -10.93
N PRO A 20 3.77 3.96 -11.75
CA PRO A 20 2.34 3.73 -11.97
C PRO A 20 1.70 2.74 -10.99
N PHE A 21 2.46 2.20 -10.02
CA PHE A 21 1.94 1.20 -9.08
C PHE A 21 0.91 1.78 -8.10
N LEU A 22 1.18 2.96 -7.55
CA LEU A 22 0.18 3.70 -6.76
C LEU A 22 -0.83 4.42 -7.66
N LEU A 23 -2.12 4.16 -7.43
CA LEU A 23 -3.22 4.74 -8.17
C LEU A 23 -3.60 6.12 -7.60
N ILE A 24 -3.90 7.08 -8.49
CA ILE A 24 -4.36 8.42 -8.11
C ILE A 24 -5.78 8.34 -7.56
N PRO A 25 -6.12 8.91 -6.40
CA PRO A 25 -7.47 8.81 -5.86
C PRO A 25 -8.53 9.60 -6.65
N ASP A 26 -9.64 8.95 -7.00
CA ASP A 26 -10.93 9.51 -7.38
C ASP A 26 -11.94 9.25 -6.26
N TRP A 27 -12.49 10.34 -5.72
CA TRP A 27 -13.43 10.36 -4.59
C TRP A 27 -14.87 10.00 -4.96
N LYS A 28 -15.18 9.85 -6.25
CA LYS A 28 -16.51 9.44 -6.73
C LYS A 28 -16.69 7.93 -6.74
N LEU A 29 -15.59 7.18 -6.62
CA LEU A 29 -15.57 5.73 -6.69
C LEU A 29 -15.38 5.12 -5.29
N PRO A 30 -15.93 3.92 -5.04
CA PRO A 30 -15.78 3.26 -3.75
C PRO A 30 -14.34 2.82 -3.52
N PHE A 31 -13.87 2.97 -2.28
CA PHE A 31 -12.60 2.43 -1.82
C PHE A 31 -12.78 1.03 -1.21
N LYS A 32 -11.71 0.22 -1.27
CA LYS A 32 -11.59 -1.04 -0.53
C LYS A 32 -10.43 -0.93 0.43
N ILE A 33 -10.59 -1.39 1.66
CA ILE A 33 -9.51 -1.40 2.65
C ILE A 33 -9.15 -2.84 3.00
N TYR A 34 -7.87 -3.17 2.84
CA TYR A 34 -7.29 -4.40 3.37
C TYR A 34 -6.57 -4.06 4.66
N ILE A 35 -6.82 -4.83 5.71
CA ILE A 35 -6.25 -4.58 7.04
C ILE A 35 -5.80 -5.91 7.61
N ASP A 36 -4.62 -5.90 8.23
CA ASP A 36 -4.11 -6.99 9.06
C ASP A 36 -3.52 -6.39 10.34
N ALA A 37 -3.64 -7.11 11.45
CA ALA A 37 -3.18 -6.66 12.76
C ALA A 37 -2.58 -7.81 13.55
N CYS A 38 -1.53 -7.50 14.31
CA CYS A 38 -0.96 -8.38 15.32
C CYS A 38 -0.90 -7.64 16.67
N GLY A 39 -0.46 -8.29 17.75
CA GLY A 39 -0.39 -7.66 19.07
C GLY A 39 0.52 -6.42 19.17
N GLU A 40 1.39 -6.18 18.19
CA GLU A 40 2.32 -5.05 18.17
C GLU A 40 1.86 -3.91 17.24
N GLY A 41 1.14 -4.23 16.17
CA GLY A 41 0.93 -3.28 15.07
C GLY A 41 -0.23 -3.62 14.16
N LEU A 42 -0.64 -2.61 13.40
CA LEU A 42 -1.66 -2.65 12.38
C LEU A 42 -1.03 -2.25 11.04
N GLY A 43 -1.26 -3.05 10.01
CA GLY A 43 -0.98 -2.73 8.62
C GLY A 43 -2.29 -2.63 7.84
N ALA A 44 -2.39 -1.67 6.94
CA ALA A 44 -3.52 -1.56 6.02
C ALA A 44 -3.08 -1.03 4.65
N ALA A 45 -3.86 -1.37 3.63
CA ALA A 45 -3.71 -0.82 2.29
C ALA A 45 -5.06 -0.34 1.78
N LEU A 46 -5.12 0.91 1.34
CA LEU A 46 -6.29 1.48 0.69
C LEU A 46 -6.20 1.18 -0.80
N HIS A 47 -7.18 0.45 -1.32
CA HIS A 47 -7.26 0.02 -2.72
C HIS A 47 -8.46 0.62 -3.42
N ARG A 48 -8.41 0.64 -4.74
CA ARG A 48 -9.59 0.91 -5.59
C ARG A 48 -9.47 0.18 -6.92
N THR A 49 -10.62 -0.21 -7.47
CA THR A 49 -10.76 -0.63 -8.87
C THR A 49 -10.92 0.58 -9.81
N GLN A 50 -10.10 0.65 -10.86
CA GLN A 50 -10.23 1.66 -11.92
C GLN A 50 -9.99 1.04 -13.30
N ILE A 51 -10.48 1.68 -14.36
CA ILE A 51 -10.25 1.21 -15.73
C ILE A 51 -8.87 1.66 -16.20
N ILE A 52 -8.00 0.70 -16.50
CA ILE A 52 -6.68 0.92 -17.11
C ILE A 52 -6.64 0.09 -18.39
N ASN A 53 -6.37 0.74 -19.53
CA ASN A 53 -6.37 0.07 -20.84
C ASN A 53 -7.63 -0.79 -21.05
N GLU A 54 -8.81 -0.18 -20.84
CA GLU A 54 -10.13 -0.81 -21.00
C GLU A 54 -10.45 -1.95 -20.02
N ASN A 55 -9.53 -2.31 -19.13
CA ASN A 55 -9.70 -3.40 -18.17
C ASN A 55 -9.86 -2.86 -16.73
N PRO A 56 -10.76 -3.46 -15.92
CA PRO A 56 -10.84 -3.14 -14.50
C PRO A 56 -9.61 -3.68 -13.78
N VAL A 57 -8.82 -2.79 -13.19
CA VAL A 57 -7.64 -3.11 -12.40
C VAL A 57 -7.85 -2.59 -10.99
N GLU A 58 -7.73 -3.48 -10.01
CA GLU A 58 -7.63 -3.09 -8.60
C GLU A 58 -6.17 -2.85 -8.24
N GLY A 59 -5.90 -1.69 -7.63
CA GLY A 59 -4.56 -1.34 -7.17
C GLY A 59 -4.56 -0.50 -5.91
N PRO A 60 -3.39 -0.41 -5.25
CA PRO A 60 -3.22 0.37 -4.04
C PRO A 60 -3.17 1.87 -4.35
N ILE A 61 -3.71 2.67 -3.44
CA ILE A 61 -3.63 4.13 -3.41
C ILE A 61 -2.62 4.55 -2.36
N CYS A 62 -2.66 3.93 -1.18
CA CYS A 62 -1.68 4.15 -0.13
C CYS A 62 -1.57 2.94 0.80
N PHE A 63 -0.40 2.83 1.44
CA PHE A 63 -0.14 1.91 2.54
C PHE A 63 -0.17 2.68 3.86
N ILE A 64 -0.74 2.06 4.89
CA ILE A 64 -0.92 2.61 6.22
C ILE A 64 -0.28 1.63 7.20
N SER A 65 0.58 2.11 8.08
CA SER A 65 1.13 1.32 9.17
C SER A 65 1.10 2.10 10.47
N ARG A 66 0.73 1.43 11.56
CA ARG A 66 0.64 2.05 12.88
C ARG A 66 0.93 1.04 13.97
N GLN A 67 1.71 1.43 14.97
CA GLN A 67 1.88 0.65 16.18
C GLN A 67 0.59 0.65 17.03
N ILE A 68 0.25 -0.49 17.61
CA ILE A 68 -0.86 -0.59 18.57
C ILE A 68 -0.45 0.11 19.86
N LYS A 69 -1.33 0.98 20.37
CA LYS A 69 -1.08 1.66 21.64
C LYS A 69 -1.31 0.68 22.80
N PRO A 70 -0.66 0.87 23.95
CA PRO A 70 -0.91 0.04 25.14
C PRO A 70 -2.38 -0.02 25.58
N THR A 71 -3.20 0.98 25.21
CA THR A 71 -4.63 1.04 25.50
C THR A 71 -5.51 0.22 24.55
N GLU A 72 -4.93 -0.33 23.48
CA GLU A 72 -5.62 -1.07 22.41
C GLU A 72 -5.25 -2.57 22.41
N ALA A 73 -4.43 -3.02 23.36
CA ALA A 73 -3.94 -4.39 23.52
C ALA A 73 -4.58 -5.11 24.71
#